data_AF-A0A8T5Y6E6-F1
#
_entry.id   AF-A0A8T5Y6E6-F1
#
_cell.length_a   1.000
_cell.length_b   1.000
_cell.length_c   1.000
_cell.angle_alpha   90.00
_cell.angle_beta   90.00
_cell.angle_gamma   90.00
#
_symmetry.space_group_name_H-M   'P 1'
#
loop_
_entity.id
_entity.type
_entity.pdbx_description
1 polymer ?
#
loop_
_entity_poly.entity_id
_entity_poly.type
_entity_poly.pdbx_seq_one_letter_code
_entity_poly.pdbx_strand_id
1 'polypeptide(L)'
;MPPEKVKKCLSRMSGKLSRTVLRRGKGSNPFSLVDYTSKQFKTKLDKAKMKQSMSRVGRCIDNSPMEGFWGIIKCEMYYLGKFKDYDTLAVAIENYIHFYNYERRQKKLNKLAPMTYRQLLENAA
;
A
#
# COMPACT_ATOMS: atom_id res chain seq x y z
N MET A 1 -9.53 -1.95 -0.20
CA MET A 1 -9.72 -0.48 -0.11
C MET A 1 -10.82 -0.11 -1.09
N PRO A 2 -11.85 0.68 -0.73
CA PRO A 2 -12.93 0.99 -1.66
C PRO A 2 -12.36 1.77 -2.88
N PRO A 3 -12.79 1.45 -4.11
CA PRO A 3 -12.21 1.98 -5.35
C PRO A 3 -12.22 3.52 -5.40
N GLU A 4 -13.24 4.15 -4.84
CA GLU A 4 -13.37 5.60 -4.59
C GLU A 4 -12.18 6.23 -3.85
N LYS A 5 -11.65 5.55 -2.82
CA LYS A 5 -10.53 6.06 -2.02
C LYS A 5 -9.19 5.89 -2.75
N VAL A 6 -9.07 4.85 -3.58
CA VAL A 6 -7.89 4.64 -4.43
C VAL A 6 -7.85 5.72 -5.52
N LYS A 7 -9.00 6.05 -6.11
CA LYS A 7 -9.18 7.18 -7.05
C LYS A 7 -8.73 8.52 -6.46
N LYS A 8 -9.15 8.84 -5.23
CA LYS A 8 -8.75 10.07 -4.52
C LYS A 8 -7.26 10.14 -4.16
N CYS A 9 -6.66 8.99 -3.87
CA CYS A 9 -5.24 8.87 -3.50
C CYS A 9 -4.33 9.16 -4.72
N LEU A 10 -4.69 8.58 -5.87
CA LEU A 10 -3.95 8.68 -7.12
C LEU A 10 -4.25 9.97 -7.91
N SER A 11 -5.45 10.57 -7.79
CA SER A 11 -5.74 11.90 -8.37
C SER A 11 -4.92 13.04 -7.74
N ARG A 12 -4.42 12.84 -6.52
CA ARG A 12 -3.45 13.74 -5.89
C ARG A 12 -2.01 13.48 -6.38
N MET A 13 -1.76 12.33 -7.00
CA MET A 13 -0.50 12.01 -7.67
C MET A 13 -0.47 12.51 -9.12
N SER A 14 -1.63 12.62 -9.80
CA SER A 14 -1.72 13.15 -11.17
C SER A 14 -1.49 14.66 -11.28
N GLY A 15 -1.56 15.41 -10.18
CA GLY A 15 -1.44 16.88 -10.16
C GLY A 15 -0.04 17.45 -10.43
N LYS A 16 1.03 16.63 -10.44
CA LYS A 16 2.38 17.06 -10.87
C LYS A 16 3.13 15.90 -11.52
N LEU A 17 2.80 15.60 -12.77
CA LEU A 17 3.62 14.81 -13.71
C LEU A 17 4.89 15.59 -14.18
N SER A 18 5.47 16.42 -13.30
CA SER A 18 6.67 17.21 -13.57
C SER A 18 7.70 16.91 -12.49
N ARG A 19 8.71 16.09 -12.87
CA ARG A 19 10.12 15.97 -12.42
C ARG A 19 10.55 16.44 -11.02
N THR A 20 9.65 16.59 -10.07
CA THR A 20 9.93 17.14 -8.75
C THR A 20 9.87 15.99 -7.79
N VAL A 21 11.06 15.57 -7.37
CA VAL A 21 11.35 14.87 -6.13
C VAL A 21 10.23 15.11 -5.13
N LEU A 22 9.56 14.04 -4.70
CA LEU A 22 8.61 14.04 -3.59
C LEU A 22 9.39 14.53 -2.36
N ARG A 23 9.44 15.85 -2.20
CA ARG A 23 10.09 16.54 -1.09
C ARG A 23 9.49 15.95 0.17
N ARG A 24 10.35 15.59 1.13
CA ARG A 24 9.95 15.42 2.54
C ARG A 24 9.27 16.72 2.97
N GLY A 25 7.95 16.75 2.88
CA GLY A 25 7.12 17.88 3.23
C GLY A 25 5.95 17.33 4.02
N LYS A 26 5.78 17.87 5.24
CA LYS A 26 4.56 17.73 6.04
C LYS A 26 3.36 17.94 5.10
N GLY A 27 2.61 16.88 4.79
CA GLY A 27 1.49 16.92 3.83
C GLY A 27 1.54 15.91 2.67
N SER A 28 2.60 15.10 2.56
CA SER A 28 2.79 14.11 1.48
C SER A 28 2.34 12.68 1.82
N ASN A 29 1.46 12.50 2.82
CA ASN A 29 0.78 11.23 3.02
C ASN A 29 -0.62 11.34 2.41
N PRO A 30 -0.96 10.56 1.36
CA PRO A 30 -2.24 10.70 0.68
C PRO A 30 -3.43 10.20 1.52
N PHE A 31 -3.13 9.54 2.63
CA PHE A 31 -4.02 9.42 3.77
C PHE A 31 -3.73 10.54 4.76
N SER A 32 -4.68 11.46 4.93
CA SER A 32 -4.61 12.32 6.09
C SER A 32 -4.81 11.43 7.33
N LEU A 33 -4.01 11.62 8.40
CA LEU A 33 -4.27 10.96 9.69
C LEU A 33 -5.74 11.11 10.11
N VAL A 34 -6.36 12.24 9.71
CA VAL A 34 -7.77 12.59 9.92
C VAL A 34 -8.73 11.55 9.34
N ASP A 35 -8.42 10.94 8.19
CA ASP A 35 -9.26 9.91 7.58
C ASP A 35 -9.31 8.64 8.45
N TYR A 36 -8.17 8.28 9.05
CA TYR A 36 -8.04 7.12 9.93
C TYR A 36 -8.49 7.39 11.37
N THR A 37 -8.50 8.64 11.84
CA THR A 37 -9.05 9.00 13.15
C THR A 37 -10.54 9.38 13.10
N SER A 38 -11.15 9.35 11.92
CA SER A 38 -12.56 9.69 11.75
C SER A 38 -13.51 8.72 12.48
N LYS A 39 -14.61 9.25 13.02
CA LYS A 39 -15.66 8.44 13.66
C LYS A 39 -16.21 7.37 12.72
N GLN A 40 -16.40 7.71 11.45
CA GLN A 40 -16.88 6.77 10.43
C GLN A 40 -15.92 5.59 10.22
N PHE A 41 -14.62 5.83 10.24
CA PHE A 41 -13.63 4.76 10.13
C PHE A 41 -13.62 3.87 11.37
N LYS A 42 -13.69 4.48 12.57
CA LYS A 42 -13.80 3.73 13.82
C LYS A 42 -15.03 2.82 13.85
N THR A 43 -16.21 3.32 13.47
CA THR A 43 -17.42 2.49 13.38
C THR A 43 -17.27 1.31 12.42
N LYS A 44 -16.54 1.47 11.32
CA LYS A 44 -16.25 0.36 10.40
C LYS A 44 -15.34 -0.70 11.03
N LEU A 45 -14.32 -0.27 11.79
CA LEU A 45 -13.44 -1.18 12.52
C LEU A 45 -14.18 -1.93 13.62
N ASP A 46 -15.02 -1.24 14.39
CA ASP A 46 -15.82 -1.85 15.47
C ASP A 46 -16.77 -2.92 14.90
N LYS A 47 -17.44 -2.64 13.77
CA LYS A 47 -18.27 -3.62 13.05
C LYS A 47 -17.49 -4.83 12.57
N ALA A 48 -16.24 -4.63 12.14
CA ALA A 48 -15.34 -5.69 11.72
C ALA A 48 -14.66 -6.41 12.90
N LYS A 49 -14.96 -6.05 14.16
CA LYS A 49 -14.30 -6.54 15.38
C LYS A 49 -12.77 -6.35 15.34
N MET A 50 -12.30 -5.29 14.67
CA MET A 50 -10.89 -4.96 14.54
C MET A 50 -10.49 -3.89 15.54
N LYS A 51 -9.42 -4.13 16.31
CA LYS A 51 -8.85 -3.13 17.21
C LYS A 51 -7.98 -2.14 16.42
N GLN A 52 -8.29 -0.85 16.51
CA GLN A 52 -7.45 0.18 15.92
C GLN A 52 -6.14 0.33 16.71
N SER A 53 -5.00 0.27 16.02
CA SER A 53 -3.69 0.64 16.55
C SER A 53 -3.25 1.97 15.94
N MET A 54 -3.07 2.99 16.77
CA MET A 54 -2.42 4.24 16.40
C MET A 54 -1.11 4.30 17.18
N SER A 55 -0.01 3.90 16.55
CA SER A 55 1.33 4.02 17.14
C SER A 55 1.61 5.47 17.60
N ARG A 56 2.45 5.64 18.63
CA ARG A 56 2.85 6.98 19.10
C ARG A 56 3.55 7.75 17.97
N VAL A 57 3.45 9.08 18.01
CA VAL A 57 4.21 9.94 17.10
C VAL A 57 5.70 9.59 17.20
N GLY A 58 6.33 9.34 16.05
CA GLY A 58 7.73 8.89 15.98
C GLY A 58 7.96 7.37 16.03
N ARG A 59 6.91 6.55 16.18
CA ARG A 59 6.98 5.09 16.04
C ARG A 59 6.45 4.68 14.66
N CYS A 60 7.36 4.28 13.77
CA CYS A 60 7.03 3.88 12.40
C CYS A 60 6.92 2.37 12.20
N ILE A 61 7.03 1.55 13.26
CA ILE A 61 7.14 0.07 13.15
C ILE A 61 5.99 -0.51 12.32
N ASP A 62 4.76 -0.04 12.54
CA ASP A 62 3.58 -0.52 11.82
C ASP A 62 3.55 -0.04 10.35
N ASN A 63 4.19 1.10 10.06
CA ASN A 63 4.18 1.72 8.73
C ASN A 63 5.37 1.31 7.86
N SER A 64 6.52 1.01 8.45
CA SER A 64 7.77 0.68 7.74
C SER A 64 7.60 -0.48 6.73
N PRO A 65 6.89 -1.58 7.04
CA PRO A 65 6.65 -2.64 6.06
C PRO A 65 5.83 -2.17 4.86
N MET A 66 4.82 -1.32 5.10
CA MET A 66 3.99 -0.76 4.04
C MET A 66 4.76 0.25 3.19
N GLU A 67 5.58 1.10 3.80
CA GLU A 67 6.47 2.01 3.07
C GLU A 67 7.45 1.23 2.18
N GLY A 68 8.04 0.15 2.70
CA GLY A 68 8.91 -0.73 1.93
C GLY A 68 8.17 -1.38 0.75
N PHE A 69 6.97 -1.89 0.97
CA PHE A 69 6.13 -2.47 -0.09
C PHE A 69 5.83 -1.46 -1.21
N TRP A 70 5.42 -0.23 -0.85
CA TRP A 70 5.18 0.82 -1.85
C TRP A 70 6.45 1.28 -2.55
N GLY A 71 7.60 1.26 -1.87
CA GLY A 71 8.90 1.51 -2.48
C GLY A 71 9.22 0.49 -3.58
N ILE A 72 8.95 -0.79 -3.32
CA ILE A 72 9.12 -1.87 -4.27
C ILE A 72 8.23 -1.67 -5.50
N ILE A 73 6.92 -1.45 -5.32
CA ILE A 73 5.98 -1.19 -6.43
C ILE A 73 6.46 -0.03 -7.30
N LYS A 74 6.92 1.06 -6.66
CA LYS A 74 7.37 2.23 -7.39
C LYS A 74 8.59 1.93 -8.26
N CYS A 75 9.58 1.23 -7.70
CA CYS A 75 10.81 0.90 -8.41
C CYS A 75 10.63 -0.17 -9.49
N GLU A 76 9.90 -1.24 -9.19
CA GLU A 76 9.78 -2.40 -10.07
C GLU A 76 8.67 -2.27 -11.13
N MET A 77 7.67 -1.40 -10.92
CA MET A 77 6.53 -1.26 -11.84
C MET A 77 6.32 0.20 -12.27
N TYR A 78 6.14 1.12 -11.33
CA TYR A 78 5.69 2.48 -11.67
C TYR A 78 6.73 3.28 -12.46
N TYR A 79 8.00 3.27 -12.05
CA TYR A 79 9.06 4.04 -12.72
C TYR A 79 9.51 3.41 -14.05
N LEU A 80 9.23 2.13 -14.26
CA LEU A 80 9.53 1.43 -15.52
C LEU A 80 8.38 1.55 -16.53
N GLY A 81 7.15 1.73 -16.05
CA GLY A 81 5.95 1.87 -16.87
C GLY A 81 5.67 3.31 -17.32
N LYS A 82 4.94 3.44 -18.43
CA LYS A 82 4.33 4.71 -18.86
C LYS A 82 2.81 4.55 -18.81
N PHE A 83 2.17 5.29 -17.90
CA PHE A 83 0.72 5.28 -17.72
C PHE A 83 0.14 6.57 -18.26
N LYS A 84 -0.87 6.46 -19.13
CA LYS A 84 -1.54 7.60 -19.75
C LYS A 84 -2.82 8.00 -19.00
N ASP A 85 -3.44 7.05 -18.32
CA ASP A 85 -4.73 7.18 -17.68
C ASP A 85 -4.76 6.46 -16.33
N TYR A 86 -5.80 6.74 -15.56
CA TYR A 86 -5.95 6.20 -14.20
C TYR A 86 -6.22 4.70 -14.23
N ASP A 87 -7.07 4.24 -15.16
CA ASP A 87 -7.56 2.87 -15.17
C ASP A 87 -6.42 1.90 -15.52
N THR A 88 -5.56 2.26 -16.47
CA THR A 88 -4.35 1.48 -16.80
C THR A 88 -3.38 1.39 -15.62
N LEU A 89 -3.20 2.47 -14.85
CA LEU A 89 -2.40 2.43 -13.63
C LEU A 89 -3.04 1.55 -12.54
N ALA A 90 -4.36 1.64 -12.35
CA ALA A 90 -5.08 0.83 -11.38
C ALA A 90 -4.94 -0.66 -11.69
N VAL A 91 -5.15 -1.06 -12.95
CA VAL A 91 -4.97 -2.43 -13.43
C VAL A 91 -3.52 -2.89 -13.24
N ALA A 92 -2.53 -2.04 -13.56
CA ALA A 92 -1.13 -2.39 -13.36
C ALA A 92 -0.77 -2.60 -11.88
N ILE A 93 -1.33 -1.80 -10.98
CA ILE A 93 -1.16 -1.99 -9.53
C ILE A 93 -1.83 -3.29 -9.08
N GLU A 94 -3.05 -3.59 -9.51
CA GLU A 94 -3.75 -4.84 -9.16
C GLU A 94 -2.97 -6.07 -9.64
N ASN A 95 -2.51 -6.05 -10.89
CA ASN A 95 -1.67 -7.12 -11.45
C ASN A 95 -0.36 -7.28 -10.67
N TYR A 96 0.28 -6.17 -10.30
CA TYR A 96 1.52 -6.24 -9.53
C TYR A 96 1.27 -6.77 -8.10
N ILE A 97 0.15 -6.43 -7.47
CA ILE A 97 -0.23 -6.98 -6.15
C ILE A 97 -0.46 -8.49 -6.25
N HIS A 98 -1.11 -8.96 -7.32
CA HIS A 98 -1.28 -10.39 -7.59
C HIS A 98 0.09 -11.08 -7.72
N PHE A 99 0.94 -10.57 -8.62
CA PHE A 99 2.31 -11.06 -8.80
C PHE A 99 3.08 -11.08 -7.47
N TYR A 100 3.03 -9.99 -6.70
CA TYR A 100 3.73 -9.89 -5.42
C TYR A 100 3.32 -10.97 -4.43
N ASN A 101 2.03 -11.29 -4.35
CA ASN A 101 1.49 -12.23 -3.36
C ASN A 101 1.67 -13.70 -3.78
N TYR A 102 1.51 -14.01 -5.07
CA TYR A 102 1.41 -15.39 -5.55
C TYR A 102 2.64 -15.88 -6.31
N GLU A 103 3.45 -14.98 -6.87
CA GLU A 103 4.53 -15.36 -7.79
C GLU A 103 5.91 -14.87 -7.33
N ARG A 104 5.97 -13.73 -6.64
CA ARG A 104 7.23 -13.07 -6.26
C ARG A 104 8.00 -13.89 -5.23
N ARG A 105 9.08 -14.53 -5.67
CA ARG A 105 10.00 -15.29 -4.83
C ARG A 105 10.84 -14.35 -3.96
N GLN A 106 10.85 -14.57 -2.65
CA GLN A 106 11.63 -13.75 -1.72
C GLN A 106 12.69 -14.59 -1.01
N LYS A 107 13.95 -14.14 -1.05
CA LYS A 107 15.07 -14.86 -0.38
C LYS A 107 14.81 -15.09 1.11
N LYS A 108 14.18 -14.13 1.79
CA LYS A 108 13.81 -14.22 3.21
C LYS A 108 12.69 -15.24 3.50
N LEU A 109 11.89 -15.59 2.50
CA LEU A 109 10.79 -16.55 2.60
C LEU A 109 11.17 -17.90 1.96
N ASN A 110 12.44 -18.31 2.08
CA ASN A 110 12.96 -19.53 1.45
C ASN A 110 12.73 -19.59 -0.08
N LYS A 111 12.78 -18.43 -0.75
CA LYS A 111 12.49 -18.27 -2.19
C LYS A 111 11.06 -18.64 -2.58
N LEU A 112 10.12 -18.63 -1.64
CA LEU A 112 8.70 -18.84 -1.87
C LEU A 112 7.97 -17.51 -2.08
N ALA A 113 6.78 -17.60 -2.67
CA ALA A 113 5.84 -16.49 -2.71
C ALA A 113 5.20 -16.27 -1.33
N PRO A 114 4.82 -15.02 -0.99
CA PRO A 114 4.22 -14.70 0.31
C PRO A 114 3.01 -15.57 0.68
N MET A 115 2.12 -15.85 -0.27
CA MET A 115 0.93 -16.67 -0.01
C MET A 115 1.28 -18.14 0.24
N THR A 116 2.20 -18.71 -0.55
CA THR A 116 2.68 -20.08 -0.32
C THR A 116 3.36 -20.21 1.04
N TYR A 117 4.17 -19.22 1.41
CA TYR A 117 4.83 -19.20 2.72
C TYR A 117 3.81 -19.11 3.87
N ARG A 118 2.77 -18.29 3.72
CA ARG A 118 1.67 -18.22 4.70
C ARG A 118 0.96 -19.57 4.86
N GLN A 119 0.58 -20.21 3.75
CA GLN A 119 -0.08 -21.53 3.79
C GLN A 119 0.77 -22.59 4.48
N LEU A 120 2.09 -22.59 4.25
CA LEU A 120 3.00 -23.51 4.94
C LEU A 120 3.03 -23.28 6.45
N LEU A 121 3.01 -22.02 6.90
CA LEU A 121 2.96 -21.70 8.33
C LEU A 121 1.61 -22.08 8.96
N GLU A 122 0.50 -21.88 8.25
CA GLU A 122 -0.83 -22.24 8.72
C GLU A 122 -0.99 -23.76 8.81
N ASN A 123 -0.45 -24.53 7.86
CA ASN A 123 -0.48 -26.00 7.90
C ASN A 123 0.45 -26.60 8.97
N ALA A 124 1.43 -25.83 9.44
CA ALA A 124 2.38 -26.26 10.47
C ALA A 124 1.93 -25.86 11.89
N ALA A 125 0.85 -25.09 12.02
CA ALA A 125 0.27 -24.61 13.28
C ALA A 125 -0.90 -25.49 13.72
#